data_AF-A0AA37RH64-F1
#
_entry.id   AF-A0AA37RH64-F1
#
_cell.length_a   1.000
_cell.length_b   1.000
_cell.length_c   1.000
_cell.angle_alpha   90.00
_cell.angle_beta   90.00
_cell.angle_gamma   90.00
#
_symmetry.space_group_name_H-M   'P 1'
#
loop_
_entity.id
_entity.type
_entity.pdbx_description
1 polymer ?
#
loop_
_entity_poly.entity_id
_entity_poly.type
_entity_poly.pdbx_seq_one_letter_code
_entity_poly.pdbx_strand_id
1 'polypeptide(L)'
;MLDDDELNASHQMIIVARELDASSERIVQYPSKRDIPINVLCFQVFQAGEQQLLSRSWLLDPIQTQVNAASVSEGQSEPWNGEC
;
A
#
# COMPACT_ATOMS: atom_id res chain seq x y z
N MET A 1 16.36 5.67 -20.57
CA MET A 1 16.21 6.23 -19.22
C MET A 1 14.84 5.74 -18.78
N LEU A 2 14.73 4.98 -17.70
CA LEU A 2 13.40 4.60 -17.21
C LEU A 2 12.78 5.91 -16.72
N ASP A 3 11.68 6.35 -17.32
CA ASP A 3 10.95 7.51 -16.83
C ASP A 3 10.36 7.14 -15.46
N ASP A 4 10.85 7.78 -14.39
CA ASP A 4 10.38 7.54 -13.02
C ASP A 4 8.86 7.77 -12.86
N ASP A 5 8.28 8.59 -13.76
CA ASP A 5 6.84 8.81 -13.89
C ASP A 5 6.07 7.56 -14.36
N GLU A 6 6.66 6.66 -15.17
CA GLU A 6 6.02 5.40 -15.57
C GLU A 6 6.00 4.36 -14.42
N LEU A 7 6.95 4.46 -13.47
CA LEU A 7 7.05 3.53 -12.36
C LEU A 7 5.88 3.67 -11.39
N ASN A 8 5.42 4.90 -11.11
CA ASN A 8 4.31 5.13 -10.18
C ASN A 8 2.92 5.00 -10.84
N ALA A 9 2.83 5.16 -12.16
CA ALA A 9 1.57 5.17 -12.90
C ALA A 9 0.92 3.78 -13.08
N SER A 10 1.63 2.69 -12.79
CA SER A 10 1.17 1.31 -13.10
C SER A 10 1.35 0.30 -11.97
N HIS A 11 1.92 0.67 -10.82
CA HIS A 11 2.32 -0.28 -9.79
C HIS A 11 1.50 -0.15 -8.52
N GLN A 12 0.66 -1.14 -8.25
CA GLN A 12 0.05 -1.32 -6.92
C GLN A 12 1.08 -1.97 -5.98
N MET A 13 1.32 -1.35 -4.83
CA MET A 13 2.22 -1.88 -3.81
C MET A 13 1.40 -2.49 -2.67
N ILE A 14 1.57 -3.78 -2.42
CA ILE A 14 0.93 -4.47 -1.28
C ILE A 14 2.02 -4.99 -0.35
N ILE A 15 2.00 -4.50 0.89
CA ILE A 15 2.85 -4.99 1.97
C ILE A 15 2.10 -6.12 2.68
N VAL A 16 2.70 -7.29 2.80
CA VAL A 16 2.13 -8.43 3.53
C VAL A 16 2.91 -8.66 4.81
N ALA A 17 2.24 -8.54 5.97
CA ALA A 17 2.89 -8.60 7.26
C ALA A 17 2.06 -9.38 8.28
N ARG A 18 2.72 -9.97 9.29
CA ARG A 18 2.03 -10.61 10.42
C ARG A 18 1.51 -9.57 11.41
N GLU A 19 2.31 -8.54 11.66
CA GLU A 19 2.03 -7.44 12.56
C GLU A 19 2.58 -6.15 11.95
N LEU A 20 1.96 -5.03 12.29
CA LEU A 20 2.36 -3.69 11.86
C LEU A 20 2.38 -2.79 13.10
N ASP A 21 3.47 -2.09 13.35
CA ASP A 21 3.55 -1.14 14.45
C ASP A 21 3.05 0.25 14.02
N ALA A 22 2.75 1.11 15.00
CA ALA A 22 2.21 2.44 14.75
C ALA A 22 3.14 3.34 13.91
N SER A 23 4.45 3.10 13.91
CA SER A 23 5.37 3.82 13.03
C SER A 23 5.21 3.35 11.58
N SER A 24 5.11 2.04 11.35
CA SER A 24 4.90 1.47 10.01
C SER A 24 3.53 1.84 9.44
N GLU A 25 2.49 1.90 10.26
CA GLU A 25 1.17 2.43 9.83
C GLU A 25 1.29 3.86 9.32
N ARG A 26 1.99 4.74 10.06
CA ARG A 26 2.19 6.13 9.67
C ARG A 26 2.99 6.25 8.38
N ILE A 27 4.00 5.40 8.18
CA ILE A 27 4.83 5.36 6.96
C ILE A 27 4.00 4.96 5.75
N VAL A 28 3.03 4.06 5.89
CA VAL A 28 2.15 3.63 4.79
C VAL A 28 1.04 4.66 4.52
N GLN A 29 0.50 5.29 5.57
CA GLN A 29 -0.57 6.29 5.45
C GLN A 29 -0.10 7.63 4.85
N TYR A 30 1.20 7.95 4.93
CA TYR A 30 1.75 9.18 4.36
C TYR A 30 1.75 9.19 2.82
N PRO A 31 2.30 8.17 2.12
CA PRO A 31 2.25 8.06 0.66
C PRO A 31 0.85 7.75 0.12
N SER A 32 -0.01 7.04 0.87
CA SER A 32 -1.39 6.77 0.42
C SER A 32 -2.24 8.04 0.24
N LYS A 33 -1.85 9.16 0.86
CA LYS A 33 -2.48 10.48 0.70
C LYS A 33 -1.96 11.29 -0.49
N ARG A 34 -0.88 10.83 -1.13
CA ARG A 34 -0.23 11.46 -2.28
C ARG A 34 -0.49 10.66 -3.56
N ASP A 35 -1.66 10.04 -3.63
CA ASP A 35 -2.08 9.16 -4.72
C ASP A 35 -1.14 7.97 -5.00
N ILE A 36 -0.26 7.58 -4.08
CA ILE A 36 0.55 6.36 -4.27
C ILE A 36 -0.32 5.14 -3.87
N PRO A 37 -0.58 4.18 -4.77
CA PRO A 37 -1.45 3.04 -4.49
C PRO A 37 -0.72 1.99 -3.67
N ILE A 38 -0.63 2.24 -2.36
CA ILE A 38 -0.02 1.36 -1.36
C ILE A 38 -1.06 0.88 -0.34
N ASN A 39 -1.06 -0.41 -0.02
CA ASN A 39 -1.90 -0.97 1.05
C ASN A 39 -1.14 -2.05 1.82
N VAL A 40 -1.61 -2.37 3.03
CA VAL A 40 -1.07 -3.44 3.87
C VAL A 40 -2.13 -4.51 4.07
N LEU A 41 -1.74 -5.76 3.83
CA LEU A 41 -2.48 -6.96 4.21
C LEU A 41 -1.83 -7.57 5.45
N CYS A 42 -2.53 -7.48 6.57
CA CYS A 42 -2.14 -8.20 7.78
C CYS A 42 -2.71 -9.62 7.73
N PHE A 43 -1.90 -10.60 8.13
CA PHE A 43 -2.36 -11.98 8.25
C PHE A 43 -2.03 -12.57 9.61
N GLN A 44 -2.87 -13.50 10.06
CA GLN A 44 -2.64 -14.22 11.30
C GLN A 44 -2.96 -15.69 11.12
N VAL A 45 -2.06 -16.54 11.62
CA VAL A 45 -2.23 -17.99 11.63
C VAL A 45 -2.68 -18.43 13.02
N PHE A 46 -3.79 -19.16 13.08
CA PHE A 46 -4.34 -19.73 14.30
C PHE A 46 -4.33 -21.25 14.22
N GLN A 47 -4.18 -21.91 15.37
CA GLN A 47 -4.32 -23.36 15.47
C GLN A 47 -5.69 -23.68 16.08
N ALA A 48 -6.47 -24.54 15.42
CA ALA A 48 -7.75 -25.04 15.88
C ALA A 48 -7.72 -26.57 15.88
N GLY A 49 -7.26 -27.15 17.00
CA GLY A 49 -7.00 -28.60 17.07
C GLY A 49 -5.90 -29.01 16.09
N GLU A 50 -6.20 -29.92 15.18
CA GLU A 50 -5.28 -30.34 14.10
C GLU A 50 -5.31 -29.40 12.89
N GLN A 51 -6.21 -28.40 12.86
CA GLN A 51 -6.36 -27.49 11.72
C GLN A 51 -5.57 -26.19 11.92
N GLN A 52 -5.02 -25.66 10.82
CA GLN A 52 -4.46 -24.32 10.76
C GLN A 52 -5.42 -23.39 10.01
N LEU A 53 -5.74 -22.26 10.65
CA LEU A 53 -6.61 -21.22 10.11
C LEU A 53 -5.76 -20.01 9.74
N LEU A 54 -6.01 -19.43 8.57
CA LEU A 54 -5.38 -18.19 8.11
C LEU A 54 -6.44 -17.09 8.06
N SER A 55 -6.27 -16.06 8.89
CA SER A 55 -7.06 -14.83 8.82
C SER A 55 -6.30 -13.75 8.06
N ARG A 56 -7.03 -12.81 7.48
CA ARG A 56 -6.49 -11.63 6.80
C ARG A 56 -7.31 -10.37 7.08
N SER A 57 -6.66 -9.23 7.19
CA SER A 57 -7.29 -7.92 7.30
C SER A 57 -6.51 -6.88 6.49
N TRP A 58 -7.24 -5.96 5.85
CA TRP A 58 -6.64 -4.85 5.12
C TRP A 58 -6.51 -3.63 6.02
N LEU A 59 -5.41 -2.88 5.88
CA LEU A 59 -5.22 -1.61 6.59
C LEU A 59 -6.07 -0.49 5.99
N LEU A 60 -6.10 -0.38 4.66
CA LEU A 60 -6.93 0.56 3.91
C LEU A 60 -8.00 -0.19 3.12
N ASP A 61 -9.13 0.46 2.88
CA ASP A 61 -10.20 -0.09 2.05
C ASP A 61 -9.64 -0.41 0.63
N PRO A 62 -9.70 -1.68 0.20
CA PRO A 62 -9.15 -2.09 -1.09
C PRO A 62 -9.85 -1.39 -2.27
N ILE A 63 -11.12 -0.99 -2.13
CA ILE A 63 -11.85 -0.27 -3.19
C ILE A 63 -11.29 1.14 -3.33
N GLN A 64 -11.07 1.84 -2.21
CA GLN A 64 -10.49 3.18 -2.23
C GLN A 64 -9.04 3.17 -2.74
N THR A 65 -8.26 2.16 -2.35
CA THR A 65 -6.88 2.00 -2.84
C THR A 65 -6.84 1.75 -4.35
N GLN A 66 -7.78 0.96 -4.89
CA GLN A 66 -7.89 0.71 -6.33
C GLN A 66 -8.32 1.96 -7.11
N VAL A 67 -9.23 2.75 -6.56
CA VAL A 67 -9.64 4.05 -7.15
C VAL A 67 -8.45 5.01 -7.17
N ASN A 68 -7.69 5.10 -6.08
CA ASN A 68 -6.46 5.90 -6.05
C ASN A 68 -5.46 5.44 -7.11
N ALA A 69 -5.26 4.13 -7.29
CA ALA A 69 -4.40 3.58 -8.33
C ALA A 69 -4.84 3.98 -9.75
N ALA A 70 -6.14 4.14 -9.97
CA ALA A 70 -6.68 4.59 -11.25
C ALA A 70 -6.60 6.12 -11.42
N SER A 71 -6.71 6.92 -10.35
CA SER A 71 -6.69 8.39 -10.43
C SER A 71 -5.30 9.01 -10.60
N VAL A 72 -4.23 8.36 -10.12
CA VAL A 72 -2.83 8.83 -10.36
C VAL A 72 -2.52 8.99 -11.84
N SER A 73 -3.19 8.21 -12.69
CA SER A 73 -2.97 8.23 -14.13
C SER A 73 -3.43 9.52 -14.83
N GLU A 74 -4.17 10.42 -14.15
CA GLU A 74 -4.74 11.63 -14.78
C GLU A 74 -4.33 12.98 -14.17
N GLY A 75 -3.54 13.06 -13.09
CA GLY A 75 -3.14 14.39 -12.63
C GLY A 75 -2.23 14.49 -11.42
N GLN A 76 -1.26 15.40 -11.56
CA GLN A 76 -0.48 16.07 -10.53
C GLN A 76 0.80 15.36 -10.05
N SER A 77 1.84 15.37 -10.91
CA SER A 77 3.24 15.33 -10.44
C SER A 77 3.57 16.65 -9.75
N GLU A 78 3.67 16.64 -8.42
CA GLU A 78 4.36 17.71 -7.68
C GLU A 78 5.88 17.58 -7.90
N PRO A 79 6.60 18.66 -8.25
CA PRO A 79 8.04 18.59 -8.50
C PRO A 79 8.80 18.22 -7.22
N TRP A 80 9.64 17.20 -7.33
CA TRP A 80 10.47 16.65 -6.26
C TRP A 80 11.37 17.72 -5.59
N ASN A 81 11.56 17.62 -4.26
CA ASN A 81 12.15 18.67 -3.43
C ASN A 81 13.68 18.64 -3.27
N GLY A 82 14.44 17.95 -4.13
CA GLY A 82 15.88 18.19 -4.19
C GLY A 82 16.78 17.32 -3.30
N GLU A 83 16.24 16.48 -2.41
CA GLU A 83 17.07 15.76 -1.43
C GLU A 83 17.16 14.26 -1.76
N CYS A 84 18.33 13.87 -2.27
CA CYS A 84 18.78 12.49 -2.46
C CYS A 84 19.34 11.89 -1.18
#